data_AF-A0A547MT75-F1
#
_entry.id   AF-A0A547MT75-F1
#
_cell.length_a   1.000
_cell.length_b   1.000
_cell.length_c   1.000
_cell.angle_alpha   90.00
_cell.angle_beta   90.00
_cell.angle_gamma   90.00
#
_symmetry.space_group_name_H-M   'P 1'
#
loop_
_entity.id
_entity.type
_entity.pdbx_description
1 polymer ?
#
loop_
_entity_poly.entity_id
_entity_poly.type
_entity_poly.pdbx_seq_one_letter_code
_entity_poly.pdbx_strand_id
1 'polypeptide(L)'
;MDTPAIDERFLIAGQEYGDALAELGLDPHALFWAYDRDEKRHVLVLITDFFDFKGPLEISRQLFRAYNASATPQEIDPFVVRLHSVNQMVGGSLNNFVSGGWTFNKMDKVTGKPDGLPMEFEAFAQHGLEIKKGWVIRHRKIGPARKSVELGRRWDRFTRNVDKVAA
;
A
#
# COMPACT_ATOMS: atom_id res chain seq x y z
N MET A 1 14.10 -19.75 -0.52
CA MET A 1 14.26 -19.15 -1.86
C MET A 1 14.24 -17.66 -1.65
N ASP A 2 15.28 -16.98 -2.10
CA ASP A 2 15.36 -15.53 -1.97
C ASP A 2 14.29 -14.89 -2.84
N THR A 3 13.58 -13.90 -2.29
CA THR A 3 12.59 -13.12 -3.03
C THR A 3 13.27 -12.42 -4.19
N PRO A 4 12.77 -12.56 -5.43
CA PRO A 4 13.33 -11.85 -6.58
C PRO A 4 13.44 -10.35 -6.31
N ALA A 5 14.48 -9.71 -6.85
CA ALA A 5 14.61 -8.27 -6.77
C ALA A 5 13.59 -7.58 -7.70
N ILE A 6 13.17 -6.37 -7.33
CA ILE A 6 12.37 -5.49 -8.19
C ILE A 6 13.35 -4.66 -9.00
N ASP A 7 13.14 -4.59 -10.31
CA ASP A 7 13.89 -3.72 -11.21
C ASP A 7 13.69 -2.24 -10.78
N GLU A 8 14.78 -1.48 -10.76
CA GLU A 8 14.79 -0.08 -10.32
C GLU A 8 13.75 0.77 -11.04
N ARG A 9 13.50 0.51 -12.33
CA ARG A 9 12.46 1.23 -13.09
C ARG A 9 11.06 1.06 -12.49
N PHE A 10 10.74 -0.10 -11.93
CA PHE A 10 9.44 -0.33 -11.28
C PHE A 10 9.39 0.30 -9.88
N LEU A 11 10.52 0.40 -9.18
CA LEU A 11 10.58 1.15 -7.93
C LEU A 11 10.26 2.63 -8.17
N ILE A 12 10.86 3.22 -9.21
CA ILE A 12 10.59 4.61 -9.63
C ILE A 12 9.13 4.76 -10.06
N ALA A 13 8.63 3.89 -10.95
CA ALA A 13 7.25 3.94 -11.40
C ALA A 13 6.23 3.78 -10.25
N GLY A 14 6.56 2.99 -9.22
CA GLY A 14 5.75 2.86 -8.01
C GLY A 14 5.66 4.18 -7.22
N GLN A 15 6.76 4.93 -7.14
CA GLN A 15 6.79 6.27 -6.52
C GLN A 15 5.94 7.25 -7.32
N GLU A 16 6.16 7.34 -8.63
CA GLU A 16 5.40 8.20 -9.53
C GLU A 16 3.91 7.87 -9.50
N TYR A 17 3.56 6.58 -9.43
CA TYR A 17 2.18 6.13 -9.27
C TYR A 17 1.57 6.64 -7.95
N GLY A 18 2.30 6.56 -6.84
CA GLY A 18 1.85 7.12 -5.56
C GLY A 18 1.66 8.63 -5.58
N ASP A 19 2.49 9.35 -6.32
CA ASP A 19 2.41 10.81 -6.49
C ASP A 19 1.17 11.17 -7.35
N ALA A 20 1.00 10.50 -8.49
CA ALA A 20 -0.16 10.65 -9.37
C ALA A 20 -1.49 10.38 -8.66
N LEU A 21 -1.58 9.32 -7.85
CA LEU A 21 -2.78 9.04 -7.05
C LEU A 21 -3.09 10.19 -6.09
N ALA A 22 -2.08 10.76 -5.43
CA ALA A 22 -2.26 11.87 -4.51
C ALA A 22 -2.74 13.13 -5.23
N GLU A 23 -2.23 13.44 -6.42
CA GLU A 23 -2.69 14.54 -7.27
C GLU A 23 -4.14 14.36 -7.71
N LEU A 24 -4.52 13.13 -8.06
CA LEU A 24 -5.91 12.78 -8.35
C LEU A 24 -6.80 12.90 -7.10
N GLY A 25 -6.24 12.97 -5.89
CA GLY A 25 -7.00 13.10 -4.64
C GLY A 25 -7.24 11.78 -3.91
N LEU A 26 -6.65 10.68 -4.39
CA LEU A 26 -6.55 9.42 -3.66
C LEU A 26 -5.24 9.42 -2.87
N ASP A 27 -5.35 9.68 -1.59
CA ASP A 27 -4.20 9.68 -0.68
C ASP A 27 -4.26 8.41 0.21
N PRO A 28 -3.48 7.36 -0.16
CA PRO A 28 -3.58 6.04 0.47
C PRO A 28 -3.03 6.01 1.89
N HIS A 29 -3.43 4.99 2.66
CA HIS A 29 -2.80 4.70 3.95
C HIS A 29 -1.42 4.09 3.78
N ALA A 30 -1.29 3.21 2.80
CA ALA A 30 -0.03 2.66 2.41
C ALA A 30 -0.02 2.34 0.92
N LEU A 31 1.16 2.49 0.33
CA LEU A 31 1.50 2.03 -1.01
C LEU A 31 2.88 1.40 -0.92
N PHE A 32 3.01 0.15 -1.34
CA PHE A 32 4.27 -0.59 -1.26
C PHE A 32 4.28 -1.75 -2.23
N TRP A 33 5.47 -2.15 -2.66
CA TRP A 33 5.64 -3.38 -3.40
C TRP A 33 5.65 -4.59 -2.47
N ALA A 34 5.08 -5.70 -2.94
CA ALA A 34 5.18 -7.00 -2.31
C ALA A 34 5.46 -8.07 -3.36
N TYR A 35 6.14 -9.14 -2.97
CA TYR A 35 6.21 -10.35 -3.77
C TYR A 35 5.09 -11.29 -3.33
N ASP A 36 4.18 -11.58 -4.25
CA ASP A 36 3.14 -12.55 -4.03
C ASP A 36 3.67 -13.96 -4.28
N ARG A 37 3.69 -14.78 -3.24
CA ARG A 37 4.24 -16.14 -3.29
C ARG A 37 3.32 -17.12 -4.03
N ASP A 38 2.02 -16.86 -4.06
CA ASP A 38 1.03 -17.73 -4.69
C ASP A 38 1.03 -17.51 -6.21
N GLU A 39 1.01 -16.24 -6.63
CA GLU A 39 1.08 -15.82 -8.03
C GLU A 39 2.52 -15.75 -8.58
N LYS A 40 3.52 -15.85 -7.71
CA LYS A 40 4.95 -15.81 -8.03
C LYS A 40 5.36 -14.55 -8.82
N ARG A 41 4.82 -13.40 -8.44
CA ARG A 41 5.09 -12.11 -9.08
C ARG A 41 5.10 -10.96 -8.09
N HIS A 42 5.72 -9.86 -8.47
CA HIS A 42 5.59 -8.61 -7.74
C HIS A 42 4.23 -7.96 -8.00
N VAL A 43 3.64 -7.44 -6.94
CA VAL A 43 2.36 -6.73 -6.95
C VAL A 43 2.51 -5.42 -6.17
N LEU A 44 1.80 -4.40 -6.61
CA LEU A 44 1.76 -3.12 -5.92
C LEU A 44 0.55 -3.12 -4.99
N VAL A 45 0.78 -3.01 -3.68
CA VAL A 45 -0.28 -3.09 -2.68
C VAL A 45 -0.73 -1.69 -2.31
N LEU A 46 -2.03 -1.41 -2.49
CA LEU A 46 -2.67 -0.13 -2.18
C LEU A 46 -3.68 -0.33 -1.03
N ILE A 47 -3.40 0.29 0.12
CA ILE A 47 -4.27 0.25 1.30
C ILE A 47 -5.03 1.57 1.43
N THR A 48 -6.36 1.51 1.49
CA THR A 48 -7.21 2.72 1.53
C THR A 48 -8.54 2.51 2.26
N ASP A 49 -9.08 3.56 2.88
CA ASP A 49 -10.43 3.54 3.48
C ASP A 49 -11.52 3.43 2.42
N PHE A 50 -11.22 3.80 1.18
CA PHE A 50 -12.17 3.64 0.07
C PHE A 50 -12.55 2.19 -0.16
N PHE A 51 -11.70 1.24 0.26
CA PHE A 51 -11.99 -0.18 0.09
C PHE A 51 -13.29 -0.55 0.80
N ASP A 52 -13.42 -0.18 2.07
CA ASP A 52 -14.61 -0.47 2.86
C ASP A 52 -15.79 0.43 2.49
N PHE A 53 -15.52 1.64 1.98
CA PHE A 53 -16.56 2.62 1.66
C PHE A 53 -17.23 2.40 0.30
N LYS A 54 -16.45 2.08 -0.75
CA LYS A 54 -16.92 1.95 -2.15
C LYS A 54 -16.81 0.53 -2.69
N GLY A 55 -15.96 -0.29 -2.08
CA GLY A 55 -15.64 -1.62 -2.57
C GLY A 55 -14.49 -1.61 -3.58
N PRO A 56 -13.79 -2.76 -3.72
CA PRO A 56 -12.62 -2.88 -4.58
C PRO A 56 -12.94 -2.65 -6.06
N LEU A 57 -14.07 -3.15 -6.55
CA LEU A 57 -14.45 -3.04 -7.96
C LEU A 57 -14.50 -1.58 -8.43
N GLU A 58 -15.11 -0.71 -7.63
CA GLU A 58 -15.30 0.68 -8.00
C GLU A 58 -13.98 1.45 -7.96
N ILE A 59 -13.09 1.14 -7.00
CA ILE A 59 -11.72 1.68 -7.00
C ILE A 59 -10.98 1.24 -8.26
N SER A 60 -10.96 -0.07 -8.56
CA SER A 60 -10.28 -0.61 -9.73
C SER A 60 -10.75 0.07 -11.01
N ARG A 61 -12.06 0.30 -11.19
CA ARG A 61 -12.58 1.05 -12.35
C ARG A 61 -11.97 2.44 -12.49
N GLN A 62 -11.88 3.20 -11.40
CA GLN A 62 -11.27 4.54 -11.45
C GLN A 62 -9.76 4.47 -11.71
N LEU A 63 -9.05 3.47 -11.17
CA LEU A 63 -7.63 3.25 -11.48
C LEU A 63 -7.43 2.93 -12.97
N PHE A 64 -8.26 2.07 -13.56
CA PHE A 64 -8.22 1.79 -15.00
C PHE A 64 -8.51 3.03 -15.85
N ARG A 65 -9.46 3.87 -15.44
CA ARG A 65 -9.75 5.12 -16.15
C ARG A 65 -8.57 6.10 -16.08
N ALA A 66 -7.95 6.25 -14.92
CA ALA A 66 -6.75 7.07 -14.76
C ALA A 66 -5.58 6.54 -15.60
N TYR A 67 -5.38 5.23 -15.61
CA TYR A 67 -4.35 4.56 -16.42
C TYR A 67 -4.57 4.77 -17.92
N ASN A 68 -5.79 4.55 -18.42
CA ASN A 68 -6.14 4.73 -19.83
C ASN A 68 -6.02 6.19 -20.27
N ALA A 69 -6.24 7.14 -19.35
CA ALA A 69 -6.02 8.56 -19.57
C ALA A 69 -4.55 8.99 -19.47
N SER A 70 -3.62 8.04 -19.27
CA SER A 70 -2.19 8.31 -19.01
C SER A 70 -1.93 9.23 -17.81
N ALA A 71 -2.86 9.27 -16.86
CA ALA A 71 -2.71 10.05 -15.62
C ALA A 71 -1.87 9.33 -14.56
N THR A 72 -1.56 8.05 -14.78
CA THR A 72 -0.63 7.26 -13.97
C THR A 72 0.44 6.63 -14.86
N PRO A 73 1.63 6.29 -14.34
CA PRO A 73 2.70 5.62 -15.10
C PRO A 73 2.21 4.37 -15.82
N GLN A 74 2.61 4.20 -17.08
CA GLN A 74 2.17 3.09 -17.93
C GLN A 74 2.84 1.76 -17.57
N GLU A 75 3.95 1.83 -16.83
CA GLU A 75 4.66 0.69 -16.25
C GLU A 75 3.83 -0.03 -15.17
N ILE A 76 2.84 0.66 -14.58
CA ILE A 76 1.99 0.13 -13.52
C ILE A 76 0.60 -0.16 -14.09
N ASP A 77 0.44 -1.36 -14.65
CA ASP A 77 -0.87 -1.87 -15.02
C ASP A 77 -1.76 -2.00 -13.76
N PRO A 78 -2.99 -1.45 -13.72
CA PRO A 78 -3.90 -1.62 -12.60
C PRO A 78 -4.18 -3.09 -12.22
N PHE A 79 -3.98 -4.07 -13.11
CA PHE A 79 -4.05 -5.51 -12.79
C PHE A 79 -2.96 -6.00 -11.82
N VAL A 80 -1.83 -5.29 -11.70
CA VAL A 80 -0.80 -5.61 -10.70
C VAL A 80 -1.08 -4.95 -9.34
N VAL A 81 -2.11 -4.10 -9.26
CA VAL A 81 -2.45 -3.38 -8.03
C VAL A 81 -3.40 -4.22 -7.17
N ARG A 82 -2.93 -4.63 -5.99
CA ARG A 82 -3.74 -5.31 -4.98
C ARG A 82 -4.35 -4.32 -4.01
N LEU A 83 -5.67 -4.29 -3.96
CA LEU A 83 -6.44 -3.41 -3.09
C LEU A 83 -6.69 -4.08 -1.73
N HIS A 84 -6.42 -3.35 -0.66
CA HIS A 84 -6.70 -3.80 0.70
C HIS A 84 -7.36 -2.71 1.55
N SER A 85 -8.16 -3.15 2.52
CA SER A 85 -8.72 -2.29 3.56
C SER A 85 -7.70 -2.04 4.66
N VAL A 86 -7.81 -0.88 5.31
CA VAL A 86 -7.05 -0.55 6.53
C VAL A 86 -7.34 -1.52 7.69
N ASN A 87 -8.52 -2.16 7.68
CA ASN A 87 -8.98 -3.07 8.71
C ASN A 87 -8.54 -4.53 8.47
N GLN A 88 -7.95 -4.83 7.31
CA GLN A 88 -7.38 -6.14 7.04
C GLN A 88 -6.02 -6.30 7.73
N MET A 89 -5.66 -7.56 8.04
CA MET A 89 -4.42 -7.86 8.78
C MET A 89 -3.15 -7.27 8.14
N VAL A 90 -3.09 -7.22 6.81
CA VAL A 90 -1.96 -6.61 6.09
C VAL A 90 -1.78 -5.12 6.43
N GLY A 91 -2.89 -4.37 6.54
CA GLY A 91 -2.86 -2.95 6.90
C GLY A 91 -2.40 -2.72 8.34
N GLY A 92 -2.96 -3.48 9.28
CA GLY A 92 -2.57 -3.40 10.69
C GLY A 92 -1.12 -3.79 10.93
N SER A 93 -0.65 -4.85 10.27
CA SER A 93 0.72 -5.36 10.47
C SER A 93 1.75 -4.44 9.84
N LEU A 94 1.55 -4.00 8.59
CA LEU A 94 2.43 -3.00 7.98
C LEU A 94 2.50 -1.73 8.84
N ASN A 95 1.36 -1.25 9.34
CA ASN A 95 1.34 -0.07 10.19
C ASN A 95 2.18 -0.26 11.45
N ASN A 96 2.12 -1.44 12.08
CA ASN A 96 2.94 -1.75 13.25
C ASN A 96 4.44 -1.83 12.91
N PHE A 97 4.81 -2.50 11.80
CA PHE A 97 6.21 -2.63 11.39
C PHE A 97 6.84 -1.28 11.00
N VAL A 98 6.15 -0.51 10.15
CA VAL A 98 6.67 0.78 9.70
C VAL A 98 6.72 1.79 10.85
N SER A 99 5.68 1.85 11.69
CA SER A 99 5.68 2.75 12.87
C SER A 99 6.68 2.34 13.94
N GLY A 100 7.02 1.05 14.04
CA GLY A 100 8.06 0.51 14.92
C GLY A 100 9.48 0.62 14.35
N GLY A 101 9.66 1.31 13.22
CA GLY A 101 10.98 1.51 12.60
C GLY A 101 11.62 0.23 12.07
N TRP A 102 10.82 -0.80 11.77
CA TRP A 102 11.31 -2.13 11.39
C TRP A 102 12.11 -2.84 12.48
N THR A 103 11.90 -2.47 13.74
CA THR A 103 12.61 -3.07 14.88
C THR A 103 11.70 -3.89 15.77
N PHE A 104 12.27 -4.88 16.45
CA PHE A 104 11.58 -5.59 17.53
C PHE A 104 12.52 -5.88 18.70
N ASN A 105 11.95 -5.87 19.89
CA ASN A 105 12.65 -6.34 21.08
C ASN A 105 12.53 -7.85 21.16
N LYS A 106 13.68 -8.53 21.19
CA LYS A 106 13.71 -9.93 21.63
C LYS A 106 13.25 -9.96 23.08
N MET A 107 12.26 -10.77 23.42
CA MET A 107 11.85 -10.91 24.81
C MET A 107 12.58 -12.07 25.45
N ASP A 108 13.19 -11.82 26.61
CA ASP A 108 13.72 -12.86 27.47
C ASP A 108 12.55 -13.73 27.97
N LYS A 109 12.62 -15.04 27.73
CA LYS A 109 11.53 -15.97 28.04
C LYS A 109 11.31 -16.20 29.53
N VAL A 110 12.29 -15.90 30.37
CA VAL A 110 12.26 -16.13 31.82
C VAL A 110 11.74 -14.90 32.55
N THR A 111 12.20 -13.72 32.16
CA THR A 111 11.89 -12.45 32.82
C THR A 111 10.77 -11.67 32.14
N GLY A 112 10.44 -12.00 30.88
CA GLY A 112 9.45 -11.28 30.07
C GLY A 112 9.89 -9.86 29.67
N LYS A 113 11.15 -9.49 29.90
CA LYS A 113 11.72 -8.19 29.58
C LYS A 113 12.47 -8.22 28.24
N PRO A 114 12.67 -7.07 27.58
CA PRO A 114 13.56 -6.97 26.42
C PRO A 114 14.97 -7.50 26.74
N ASP A 115 15.41 -8.48 25.96
CA ASP A 115 16.74 -9.07 25.94
C ASP A 115 17.60 -8.36 24.89
N GLY A 116 18.38 -7.36 25.33
CA GLY A 116 19.36 -6.68 24.49
C GLY A 116 18.82 -5.57 23.58
N LEU A 117 19.59 -5.28 22.53
CA LEU A 117 19.27 -4.23 21.55
C LEU A 117 18.11 -4.67 20.63
N PRO A 118 17.27 -3.73 20.16
CA PRO A 118 16.26 -4.03 19.17
C PRO A 118 16.90 -4.61 17.91
N MET A 119 16.36 -5.72 17.42
CA MET A 119 16.77 -6.31 16.15
C MET A 119 16.01 -5.64 15.01
N GLU A 120 16.69 -5.38 13.89
CA GLU A 120 16.06 -4.89 12.66
C GLU A 120 15.60 -6.05 11.75
N PHE A 121 14.47 -5.87 11.08
CA PHE A 121 14.06 -6.74 9.98
C PHE A 121 14.26 -6.06 8.63
N GLU A 122 14.80 -6.80 7.66
CA GLU A 122 14.86 -6.34 6.26
C GLU A 122 13.57 -6.67 5.48
N ALA A 123 12.85 -7.70 5.93
CA ALA A 123 11.62 -8.17 5.29
C ALA A 123 10.67 -8.81 6.31
N PHE A 124 9.37 -8.81 5.99
CA PHE A 124 8.38 -9.65 6.66
C PHE A 124 7.45 -10.29 5.64
N ALA A 125 6.88 -11.43 5.99
CA ALA A 125 5.91 -12.13 5.14
C ALA A 125 4.58 -12.28 5.87
N GLN A 126 3.48 -12.03 5.17
CA GLN A 126 2.13 -12.14 5.70
C GLN A 126 1.13 -12.46 4.60
N HIS A 127 0.31 -13.50 4.80
CA HIS A 127 -0.74 -13.94 3.86
C HIS A 127 -0.23 -14.10 2.41
N GLY A 128 0.91 -14.77 2.24
CA GLY A 128 1.51 -14.98 0.92
C GLY A 128 2.25 -13.76 0.35
N LEU A 129 2.13 -12.58 0.96
CA LEU A 129 2.83 -11.36 0.55
C LEU A 129 4.12 -11.21 1.35
N GLU A 130 5.24 -11.09 0.65
CA GLU A 130 6.54 -10.74 1.23
C GLU A 130 6.90 -9.30 0.93
N ILE A 131 7.25 -8.53 1.96
CA ILE A 131 7.44 -7.09 1.91
C ILE A 131 8.81 -6.76 2.49
N LYS A 132 9.60 -5.96 1.77
CA LYS A 132 10.92 -5.49 2.23
C LYS A 132 10.86 -4.03 2.66
N LYS A 133 11.76 -3.63 3.57
CA LYS A 133 11.86 -2.24 4.08
C LYS A 133 11.96 -1.21 2.95
N GLY A 134 12.83 -1.46 1.96
CA GLY A 134 13.03 -0.58 0.80
C GLY A 134 11.92 -0.60 -0.24
N TRP A 135 10.86 -1.39 -0.05
CA TRP A 135 9.73 -1.49 -0.99
C TRP A 135 8.53 -0.63 -0.59
N VAL A 136 8.59 0.02 0.57
CA VAL A 136 7.54 0.92 1.05
C VAL A 136 7.70 2.28 0.39
N ILE A 137 6.70 2.66 -0.41
CA ILE A 137 6.69 3.90 -1.17
C ILE A 137 6.05 5.01 -0.33
N ARG A 138 4.86 4.72 0.21
CA ARG A 138 4.13 5.66 1.09
C ARG A 138 3.54 4.89 2.26
N HIS A 139 3.64 5.48 3.44
CA HIS A 139 2.94 5.02 4.63
C HIS A 139 2.52 6.24 5.44
N ARG A 140 1.30 6.17 5.96
CA ARG A 140 0.88 7.04 7.05
C ARG A 140 0.31 6.19 8.17
N LYS A 141 0.47 6.69 9.39
CA LYS A 141 -0.13 6.07 10.57
C LYS A 141 -1.65 5.95 10.38
N ILE A 142 -2.18 4.76 10.56
CA ILE A 142 -3.62 4.53 10.54
C ILE A 142 -4.20 5.22 11.78
N GLY A 143 -5.01 6.26 11.54
CA GLY A 143 -5.71 7.02 12.57
C GLY A 143 -7.10 6.48 12.87
N PRO A 144 -7.91 7.22 13.65
CA PRO A 144 -9.33 6.90 13.83
C PRO A 144 -10.05 6.82 12.48
N ALA A 145 -11.03 5.93 12.37
CA ALA A 145 -11.85 5.79 11.18
C ALA A 145 -12.49 7.14 10.81
N ARG A 146 -12.36 7.52 9.53
CA ARG A 146 -12.97 8.74 9.00
C ARG A 146 -14.48 8.60 8.95
N LYS A 147 -15.18 9.73 9.12
CA LYS A 147 -16.64 9.78 8.97
C LYS A 147 -17.03 9.54 7.52
N SER A 148 -18.13 8.84 7.27
CA SER A 148 -18.61 8.53 5.92
C SER A 148 -18.82 9.76 5.03
N VAL A 149 -19.22 10.90 5.61
CA VAL A 149 -19.36 12.18 4.89
C VAL A 149 -18.01 12.69 4.36
N GLU A 150 -16.95 12.56 5.16
CA GLU A 150 -15.60 12.94 4.73
C GLU A 150 -15.09 12.00 3.63
N LEU A 151 -15.29 10.69 3.79
CA LEU A 151 -14.94 9.70 2.78
C LEU A 151 -15.68 9.94 1.47
N GLY A 152 -16.97 10.28 1.53
CA GLY A 152 -17.78 10.69 0.38
C GLY A 152 -17.17 11.88 -0.37
N ARG A 153 -16.89 12.97 0.33
CA ARG A 153 -16.29 14.18 -0.28
C ARG A 153 -14.93 13.92 -0.91
N ARG A 154 -14.10 13.08 -0.28
CA ARG A 154 -12.79 12.70 -0.83
C ARG A 154 -12.93 11.81 -2.05
N TRP A 155 -13.85 10.85 -2.02
CA TRP A 155 -14.17 10.01 -3.17
C TRP A 155 -14.65 10.85 -4.35
N ASP A 156 -15.61 11.76 -4.13
CA ASP A 156 -16.16 12.61 -5.19
C ASP A 156 -15.11 13.55 -5.79
N ARG A 157 -14.10 13.94 -5.01
CA ARG A 157 -12.95 14.69 -5.51
C ARG A 157 -12.08 13.80 -6.40
N PHE A 158 -11.77 12.60 -5.94
CA PHE A 158 -10.99 11.63 -6.69
C PHE A 158 -11.63 11.30 -8.04
N THR A 159 -12.90 10.91 -8.05
CA THR A 159 -13.62 10.60 -9.30
C THR A 159 -13.69 11.80 -10.23
N ARG A 160 -13.99 12.99 -9.72
CA ARG A 160 -14.04 14.22 -10.54
C ARG A 160 -12.69 14.55 -11.16
N ASN A 161 -11.58 14.34 -10.44
CA ASN A 161 -10.24 14.57 -10.98
C ASN A 161 -9.89 13.53 -12.05
N VAL A 162 -10.25 12.26 -11.84
CA VAL A 162 -10.12 11.21 -12.86
C VAL A 162 -10.98 11.52 -14.10
N ASP A 163 -12.21 11.98 -13.91
CA ASP A 163 -13.12 12.38 -15.00
C ASP A 163 -12.52 13.51 -15.84
N LYS A 164 -11.86 14.49 -15.20
CA LYS A 164 -11.24 15.62 -15.90
C LYS A 164 -10.04 15.24 -16.77
N VAL A 165 -9.25 14.26 -16.34
CA VAL A 165 -8.08 13.81 -17.12
C VAL A 165 -8.48 12.80 -18.21
N ALA A 166 -9.62 12.12 -18.04
CA ALA A 166 -10.14 11.13 -18.98
C ALA A 166 -11.14 11.68 -20.01
N ALA A 167 -11.45 12.98 -19.96
CA ALA A 167 -12.35 13.69 -20.87
C ALA A 167 -11.57 14.35 -22.01
#